data_AF-A0A238HI73-F1
#
_entry.id   AF-A0A238HI73-F1
#
_cell.length_a   1.000
_cell.length_b   1.000
_cell.length_c   1.000
_cell.angle_alpha   90.00
_cell.angle_beta   90.00
_cell.angle_gamma   90.00
#
_symmetry.space_group_name_H-M   'P 1'
#
loop_
_entity.id
_entity.type
_entity.pdbx_description
1 polymer ?
#
loop_
_entity_poly.entity_id
_entity_poly.type
_entity_poly.pdbx_seq_one_letter_code
_entity_poly.pdbx_strand_id
1 'polypeptide(L)'
;MIGDDMRIIIEYESSWRNSFLDGSNNEPLPKKGRNFIASTASLNAIGKSKAEVYKERIISKDTVMGVLNRLIGDQRKLYQARQSEDYYFRELEDLISYADAPKYISHEVIYLRNIEGSEDKNGYMGMVKANHPIFQSDYSYDFWNILSLSIEQLCEFILDDKKVNEFTIAKPISLDPISILCQLEIISNFKPLTCEGFIKLASEKLSNSFSEYKPLNSKGLQLVLPMYCSALYLQMQRLEEGMNIIMPKSARGGISGISKNGFTPKDMMNAYVTNGKKLSYGSPYIYTDKEDRLDKWLTKANGQLEITLDIDTKRAEELKQLIDNAGVSSFYLGKKGLAYVVDIRLK
;
A
#
# COMPACT_ATOMS: atom_id res chain seq x y z
N MET A 1 1.65 -7.64 56.15
CA MET A 1 2.09 -8.84 55.42
C MET A 1 2.83 -8.33 54.20
N ILE A 2 4.15 -8.42 54.22
CA ILE A 2 5.01 -8.10 53.09
C ILE A 2 5.09 -9.44 52.34
N GLY A 3 4.50 -9.53 51.14
CA GLY A 3 4.54 -10.75 50.34
C GLY A 3 5.97 -11.06 49.89
N ASP A 4 6.30 -12.34 49.81
CA ASP A 4 7.56 -12.82 49.26
C ASP A 4 7.44 -12.73 47.72
N ASP A 5 8.03 -11.70 47.10
CA ASP A 5 7.83 -11.42 45.67
C ASP A 5 9.16 -11.58 44.90
N MET A 6 9.18 -12.40 43.85
CA MET A 6 10.30 -12.40 42.90
C MET A 6 10.18 -11.22 41.94
N ARG A 7 11.29 -10.52 41.65
CA ARG A 7 11.32 -9.41 40.68
C ARG A 7 12.37 -9.63 39.61
N ILE A 8 11.98 -9.44 38.35
CA ILE A 8 12.88 -9.46 37.20
C ILE A 8 12.88 -8.06 36.58
N ILE A 9 14.05 -7.44 36.57
CA ILE A 9 14.25 -6.08 36.07
C ILE A 9 14.89 -6.15 34.69
N ILE A 10 14.18 -5.64 33.68
CA ILE A 10 14.63 -5.63 32.30
C ILE A 10 14.82 -4.18 31.86
N GLU A 11 16.01 -3.83 31.39
CA GLU A 11 16.22 -2.58 30.67
C GLU A 11 16.06 -2.81 29.18
N TYR A 12 15.50 -1.82 28.50
CA TYR A 12 15.28 -1.86 27.07
C TYR A 12 15.56 -0.52 26.41
N GLU A 13 16.05 -0.61 25.18
CA GLU A 13 16.33 0.51 24.31
C GLU A 13 15.75 0.28 22.92
N SER A 14 15.35 1.36 22.28
CA SER A 14 14.85 1.42 20.91
C SER A 14 13.70 0.45 20.61
N SER A 15 12.83 0.17 21.60
CA SER A 15 11.65 -0.69 21.43
C SER A 15 10.60 0.01 20.57
N TRP A 16 10.19 -0.61 19.47
CA TRP A 16 9.14 -0.07 18.60
C TRP A 16 7.75 -0.38 19.17
N ARG A 17 6.91 0.65 19.28
CA ARG A 17 5.58 0.61 19.88
C ARG A 17 4.46 0.63 18.84
N ASN A 18 4.70 0.10 17.65
CA ASN A 18 3.70 -0.02 16.58
C ASN A 18 3.68 -1.40 15.89
N SER A 19 2.49 -1.81 15.45
CA SER A 19 2.29 -2.96 14.56
C SER A 19 1.98 -2.52 13.13
N PHE A 20 2.45 -3.31 12.16
CA PHE A 20 2.30 -3.03 10.72
C PHE A 20 1.55 -4.14 9.98
N LEU A 21 1.10 -5.15 10.73
CA LEU A 21 0.42 -6.33 10.22
C LEU A 21 -1.01 -6.39 10.76
N ASP A 22 -1.88 -6.98 9.97
CA ASP A 22 -3.20 -7.40 10.43
C ASP A 22 -3.17 -8.76 11.18
N GLY A 23 -4.34 -9.25 11.58
CA GLY A 23 -4.49 -10.49 12.34
C GLY A 23 -3.85 -10.47 13.73
N SER A 24 -3.64 -11.66 14.28
CA SER A 24 -3.02 -11.88 15.58
C SER A 24 -1.64 -12.54 15.48
N ASN A 25 -0.83 -12.41 16.54
CA ASN A 25 0.38 -13.21 16.72
C ASN A 25 0.15 -14.40 17.68
N ASN A 26 -1.06 -14.48 18.25
CA ASN A 26 -1.47 -15.52 19.19
C ASN A 26 -2.21 -16.68 18.51
N GLU A 27 -2.07 -16.81 17.20
CA GLU A 27 -2.70 -17.84 16.37
C GLU A 27 -1.72 -18.34 15.29
N PRO A 28 -1.98 -19.52 14.69
CA PRO A 28 -1.21 -20.01 13.56
C PRO A 28 -1.14 -19.00 12.41
N LEU A 29 0.04 -18.90 11.78
CA LEU A 29 0.21 -18.00 10.64
C LEU A 29 -0.63 -18.50 9.45
N PRO A 30 -1.36 -17.61 8.75
CA PRO A 30 -2.01 -17.97 7.50
C PRO A 30 -1.00 -18.42 6.45
N LYS A 31 -1.41 -19.29 5.51
CA LYS A 31 -0.53 -19.84 4.46
C LYS A 31 0.17 -18.76 3.62
N LYS A 32 -0.49 -17.61 3.40
CA LYS A 32 0.05 -16.47 2.65
C LYS A 32 0.74 -15.41 3.53
N GLY A 33 0.93 -15.69 4.81
CA GLY A 33 1.37 -14.69 5.79
C GLY A 33 0.25 -13.74 6.21
N ARG A 34 0.62 -12.69 6.97
CA ARG A 34 -0.28 -11.62 7.40
C ARG A 34 -0.14 -10.42 6.45
N ASN A 35 -1.22 -9.67 6.25
CA ASN A 35 -1.23 -8.55 5.32
C ASN A 35 -0.46 -7.35 5.90
N PHE A 36 0.21 -6.60 5.02
CA PHE A 36 0.96 -5.42 5.40
C PHE A 36 0.07 -4.17 5.30
N ILE A 37 -0.25 -3.58 6.45
CA ILE A 37 -1.23 -2.49 6.55
C ILE A 37 -0.59 -1.11 6.75
N ALA A 38 0.73 -1.00 6.58
CA ALA A 38 1.49 0.23 6.86
C ALA A 38 2.02 0.94 5.60
N SER A 39 1.48 0.63 4.42
CA SER A 39 1.74 1.45 3.22
C SER A 39 1.06 2.81 3.36
N THR A 40 1.58 3.85 2.70
CA THR A 40 0.93 5.18 2.69
C THR A 40 -0.53 5.11 2.22
N ALA A 41 -0.85 4.23 1.26
CA ALA A 41 -2.23 4.05 0.79
C ALA A 41 -3.10 3.38 1.87
N SER A 42 -2.57 2.36 2.55
CA SER A 42 -3.28 1.65 3.62
C SER A 42 -3.54 2.54 4.83
N LEU A 43 -2.56 3.34 5.25
CA LEU A 43 -2.66 4.27 6.37
C LEU A 43 -3.67 5.40 6.14
N ASN A 44 -3.86 5.81 4.88
CA ASN A 44 -4.75 6.91 4.50
C ASN A 44 -6.08 6.44 3.86
N ALA A 45 -6.36 5.13 3.90
CA ALA A 45 -7.52 4.53 3.28
C ALA A 45 -8.83 5.16 3.80
N ILE A 46 -9.73 5.50 2.89
CA ILE A 46 -11.04 6.07 3.23
C ILE A 46 -11.93 4.96 3.81
N GLY A 47 -12.66 5.26 4.88
CA GLY A 47 -13.60 4.32 5.52
C GLY A 47 -12.95 3.33 6.49
N LYS A 48 -11.64 3.43 6.75
CA LYS A 48 -10.96 2.68 7.81
C LYS A 48 -10.72 3.55 9.03
N SER A 49 -10.95 2.99 10.21
CA SER A 49 -10.67 3.67 11.48
C SER A 49 -9.17 3.71 11.78
N LYS A 50 -8.75 4.70 12.60
CA LYS A 50 -7.37 4.83 13.10
C LYS A 50 -6.86 3.50 13.68
N ALA A 51 -7.66 2.82 14.48
CA ALA A 51 -7.29 1.58 15.16
C ALA A 51 -7.03 0.40 14.21
N GLU A 52 -7.63 0.41 13.02
CA GLU A 52 -7.42 -0.65 12.02
C GLU A 52 -6.07 -0.52 11.30
N VAL A 53 -5.63 0.72 11.02
CA VAL A 53 -4.49 1.00 10.13
C VAL A 53 -3.25 1.50 10.88
N TYR A 54 -3.43 2.26 11.96
CA TYR A 54 -2.36 2.80 12.79
C TYR A 54 -2.39 2.14 14.17
N LYS A 55 -1.69 1.01 14.28
CA LYS A 55 -1.73 0.14 15.46
C LYS A 55 -0.63 0.47 16.46
N GLU A 56 -0.95 1.31 17.43
CA GLU A 56 -0.10 1.54 18.60
C GLU A 56 -0.11 0.31 19.53
N ARG A 57 1.02 0.07 20.20
CA ARG A 57 1.23 -1.08 21.07
C ARG A 57 1.91 -0.64 22.36
N ILE A 58 1.30 -1.00 23.48
CA ILE A 58 1.88 -0.95 24.81
C ILE A 58 2.36 -2.34 25.22
N ILE A 59 3.16 -2.43 26.28
CA ILE A 59 3.50 -3.73 26.87
C ILE A 59 2.22 -4.33 27.47
N SER A 60 1.82 -5.47 26.95
CA SER A 60 0.71 -6.27 27.47
C SER A 60 1.22 -7.47 28.25
N LYS A 61 0.31 -8.14 28.95
CA LYS A 61 0.56 -9.43 29.58
C LYS A 61 1.18 -10.45 28.62
N ASP A 62 0.68 -10.55 27.39
CA ASP A 62 1.25 -11.44 26.36
C ASP A 62 2.72 -11.11 26.06
N THR A 63 3.10 -9.84 26.01
CA THR A 63 4.50 -9.45 25.81
C THR A 63 5.36 -9.95 26.98
N VAL A 64 4.89 -9.77 28.21
CA VAL A 64 5.59 -10.23 29.43
C VAL A 64 5.72 -11.75 29.46
N MET A 65 4.64 -12.48 29.16
CA MET A 65 4.69 -13.94 29.12
C MET A 65 5.60 -14.46 28.00
N GLY A 66 5.61 -13.80 26.84
CA GLY A 66 6.55 -14.11 25.77
C GLY A 66 8.00 -13.93 26.21
N VAL A 67 8.30 -12.88 26.97
CA VAL A 67 9.64 -12.64 27.55
C VAL A 67 10.00 -13.72 28.57
N LEU A 68 9.11 -14.05 29.52
CA LEU A 68 9.38 -15.08 30.54
C LEU A 68 9.63 -16.47 29.91
N ASN A 69 8.81 -16.86 28.92
CA ASN A 69 9.03 -18.10 28.15
C ASN A 69 10.37 -18.07 27.40
N ARG A 70 10.72 -16.91 26.81
CA ARG A 70 11.99 -16.74 26.13
C ARG A 70 13.17 -16.87 27.09
N LEU A 71 13.07 -16.34 28.31
CA LEU A 71 14.13 -16.36 29.33
C LEU A 71 14.42 -17.78 29.85
N ILE A 72 13.41 -18.65 29.96
CA ILE A 72 13.61 -20.07 30.28
C ILE A 72 13.97 -20.94 29.06
N GLY A 73 14.17 -20.32 27.90
CA GLY A 73 14.66 -20.99 26.70
C GLY A 73 13.59 -21.61 25.78
N ASP A 74 12.29 -21.35 26.00
CA ASP A 74 11.25 -21.86 25.09
C ASP A 74 11.42 -21.25 23.69
N GLN A 75 11.51 -22.12 22.68
CA GLN A 75 11.68 -21.75 21.27
C GLN A 75 10.36 -21.68 20.50
N ARG A 76 9.26 -22.13 21.11
CA ARG A 76 7.92 -22.11 20.52
C ARG A 76 7.34 -20.69 20.58
N LYS A 77 6.32 -20.43 19.77
CA LYS A 77 5.53 -19.20 19.92
C LYS A 77 4.71 -19.29 21.20
N LEU A 78 4.47 -18.16 21.86
CA LEU A 78 3.71 -18.09 23.11
C LEU A 78 2.36 -18.84 23.04
N TYR A 79 1.61 -18.70 21.94
CA TYR A 79 0.32 -19.40 21.81
C TYR A 79 0.47 -20.92 21.78
N GLN A 80 1.57 -21.44 21.23
CA GLN A 80 1.87 -22.87 21.20
C GLN A 80 2.29 -23.34 22.59
N ALA A 81 3.11 -22.54 23.30
CA ALA A 81 3.50 -22.83 24.68
C ALA A 81 2.27 -22.95 25.59
N ARG A 82 1.33 -21.99 25.53
CA ARG A 82 0.06 -22.02 26.30
C ARG A 82 -0.82 -23.24 25.99
N GLN A 83 -0.73 -23.79 24.78
CA GLN A 83 -1.49 -24.98 24.36
C GLN A 83 -0.82 -26.29 24.80
N SER A 84 0.45 -26.27 25.21
CA SER A 84 1.19 -27.45 25.64
C SER A 84 0.72 -27.95 27.00
N GLU A 85 0.57 -29.26 27.18
CA GLU A 85 0.15 -29.85 28.45
C GLU A 85 1.11 -29.48 29.60
N ASP A 86 2.41 -29.45 29.31
CA ASP A 86 3.53 -29.14 30.20
C ASP A 86 3.90 -27.65 30.25
N TYR A 87 2.96 -26.75 29.95
CA TYR A 87 3.22 -25.30 29.99
C TYR A 87 3.63 -24.83 31.40
N TYR A 88 4.93 -24.54 31.58
CA TYR A 88 5.52 -24.18 32.89
C TYR A 88 4.77 -23.05 33.61
N PHE A 89 4.39 -21.99 32.89
CA PHE A 89 3.73 -20.83 33.50
C PHE A 89 2.21 -20.98 33.66
N ARG A 90 1.62 -22.15 33.40
CA ARG A 90 0.16 -22.36 33.41
C ARG A 90 -0.50 -21.88 34.71
N GLU A 91 0.09 -22.21 35.84
CA GLU A 91 -0.44 -21.86 37.17
C GLU A 91 0.18 -20.56 37.73
N LEU A 92 1.22 -20.04 37.08
CA LEU A 92 1.94 -18.84 37.51
C LEU A 92 1.45 -17.57 36.80
N GLU A 93 0.77 -17.72 35.67
CA GLU A 93 0.38 -16.60 34.82
C GLU A 93 -0.48 -15.57 35.56
N ASP A 94 -1.37 -15.99 36.45
CA ASP A 94 -2.22 -15.08 37.25
C ASP A 94 -1.48 -14.40 38.41
N LEU A 95 -0.33 -14.94 38.82
CA LEU A 95 0.51 -14.40 39.91
C LEU A 95 1.54 -13.37 39.42
N ILE A 96 1.60 -13.15 38.11
CA ILE A 96 2.55 -12.24 37.48
C ILE A 96 1.91 -10.85 37.31
N SER A 97 2.56 -9.81 37.84
CA SER A 97 2.26 -8.41 37.54
C SER A 97 3.46 -7.73 36.89
N TYR A 98 3.25 -6.56 36.30
CA TYR A 98 4.34 -5.84 35.64
C TYR A 98 4.12 -4.33 35.62
N ALA A 99 5.22 -3.58 35.60
CA ALA A 99 5.24 -2.13 35.43
C ALA A 99 6.20 -1.75 34.30
N ASP A 100 5.66 -1.08 33.27
CA ASP A 100 6.45 -0.49 32.18
C ASP A 100 6.77 0.97 32.53
N ALA A 101 8.05 1.30 32.69
CA ALA A 101 8.55 2.62 33.02
C ALA A 101 9.46 3.15 31.90
N PRO A 102 8.90 3.63 30.77
CA PRO A 102 9.69 4.27 29.72
C PRO A 102 10.34 5.55 30.28
N LYS A 103 11.67 5.62 30.21
CA LYS A 103 12.47 6.80 30.58
C LYS A 103 12.47 7.86 29.47
N TYR A 104 12.41 7.42 28.21
CA TYR A 104 12.40 8.29 27.05
C TYR A 104 11.52 7.72 25.94
N ILE A 105 10.72 8.59 25.33
CA ILE A 105 9.86 8.26 24.19
C ILE A 105 10.22 9.21 23.05
N SER A 106 10.55 8.67 21.87
CA SER A 106 10.69 9.43 20.63
C SER A 106 9.61 9.06 19.62
N HIS A 107 9.31 10.02 18.76
CA HIS A 107 8.49 9.82 17.57
C HIS A 107 9.39 10.03 16.35
N GLU A 108 9.48 9.01 15.49
CA GLU A 108 10.43 9.01 14.39
C GLU A 108 9.77 8.55 13.08
N VAL A 109 10.12 9.23 12.00
CA VAL A 109 9.79 8.78 10.65
C VAL A 109 10.78 7.68 10.27
N ILE A 110 10.24 6.49 10.02
CA ILE A 110 11.02 5.35 9.53
C ILE A 110 10.57 4.97 8.12
N TYR A 111 11.51 4.52 7.29
CA TYR A 111 11.17 3.93 6.00
C TYR A 111 10.87 2.45 6.18
N LEU A 112 9.61 2.05 5.97
CA LEU A 112 9.19 0.65 6.02
C LEU A 112 9.26 0.04 4.63
N ARG A 113 9.83 -1.17 4.53
CA ARG A 113 9.80 -1.94 3.30
C ARG A 113 8.39 -2.48 3.05
N ASN A 114 7.93 -2.37 1.82
CA ASN A 114 6.73 -3.04 1.36
C ASN A 114 7.11 -4.36 0.69
N ILE A 115 6.67 -5.47 1.27
CA ILE A 115 6.95 -6.83 0.78
C ILE A 115 5.80 -7.41 -0.06
N GLU A 116 4.70 -6.68 -0.22
CA GLU A 116 3.54 -7.13 -1.03
C GLU A 116 3.84 -7.11 -2.54
N GLY A 117 4.91 -6.42 -2.96
CA GLY A 117 5.28 -6.30 -4.37
C GLY A 117 4.35 -5.39 -5.17
N SER A 118 3.69 -4.43 -4.52
CA SER A 118 2.85 -3.45 -5.21
C SER A 118 3.66 -2.59 -6.19
N GLU A 119 3.07 -2.24 -7.32
CA GLU A 119 3.68 -1.39 -8.35
C GLU A 119 3.46 0.10 -8.04
N ASP A 120 4.46 0.92 -8.35
CA ASP A 120 4.34 2.37 -8.39
C ASP A 120 3.29 2.76 -9.45
N LYS A 121 2.39 3.70 -9.10
CA LYS A 121 1.29 4.13 -9.98
C LYS A 121 1.79 4.85 -11.23
N ASN A 122 2.89 5.60 -11.09
CA ASN A 122 3.44 6.47 -12.13
C ASN A 122 4.84 6.02 -12.58
N GLY A 123 5.46 5.10 -11.84
CA GLY A 123 6.81 4.62 -12.11
C GLY A 123 6.88 3.48 -13.14
N TYR A 124 7.94 3.52 -13.94
CA TYR A 124 8.34 2.47 -14.88
C TYR A 124 9.85 2.23 -14.79
N MET A 125 10.34 1.14 -15.39
CA MET A 125 11.76 0.78 -15.40
C MET A 125 12.27 0.51 -16.81
N GLY A 126 13.55 0.81 -17.04
CA GLY A 126 14.23 0.59 -18.31
C GLY A 126 14.12 1.77 -19.27
N MET A 127 14.40 1.50 -20.54
CA MET A 127 14.41 2.51 -21.61
C MET A 127 13.02 2.60 -22.27
N VAL A 128 12.65 3.80 -22.70
CA VAL A 128 11.42 4.06 -23.45
C VAL A 128 11.57 3.59 -24.90
N LYS A 129 10.60 2.82 -25.40
CA LYS A 129 10.55 2.25 -26.75
C LYS A 129 9.82 3.19 -27.71
N ALA A 130 10.41 4.34 -28.02
CA ALA A 130 9.82 5.32 -28.94
C ALA A 130 9.68 4.81 -30.39
N ASN A 131 10.43 3.76 -30.74
CA ASN A 131 10.39 3.11 -32.05
C ASN A 131 9.30 2.03 -32.18
N HIS A 132 8.39 1.91 -31.21
CA HIS A 132 7.30 0.93 -31.29
C HIS A 132 6.37 1.26 -32.47
N PRO A 133 5.90 0.26 -33.26
CA PRO A 133 5.13 0.49 -34.49
C PRO A 133 3.91 1.40 -34.34
N ILE A 134 3.24 1.37 -33.17
CA ILE A 134 2.09 2.23 -32.89
C ILE A 134 2.40 3.73 -32.96
N PHE A 135 3.69 4.12 -32.88
CA PHE A 135 4.15 5.52 -32.96
C PHE A 135 4.87 5.87 -34.28
N GLN A 136 5.26 4.87 -35.08
CA GLN A 136 6.12 5.04 -36.26
C GLN A 136 5.47 4.60 -37.58
N SER A 137 4.22 4.14 -37.54
CA SER A 137 3.49 3.71 -38.74
C SER A 137 2.77 4.88 -39.40
N ASP A 138 2.37 4.72 -40.65
CA ASP A 138 1.67 5.76 -41.42
C ASP A 138 0.38 6.25 -40.74
N TYR A 139 -0.28 5.36 -39.98
CA TYR A 139 -1.49 5.69 -39.22
C TYR A 139 -1.23 6.37 -37.88
N SER A 140 0.02 6.38 -37.40
CA SER A 140 0.33 6.80 -36.03
C SER A 140 -0.05 8.26 -35.77
N TYR A 141 0.11 9.13 -36.77
CA TYR A 141 -0.32 10.51 -36.67
C TYR A 141 -1.83 10.63 -36.47
N ASP A 142 -2.61 10.02 -37.37
CA ASP A 142 -4.08 10.06 -37.35
C ASP A 142 -4.67 9.34 -36.14
N PHE A 143 -3.96 8.35 -35.60
CA PHE A 143 -4.40 7.66 -34.39
C PHE A 143 -4.22 8.53 -33.15
N TRP A 144 -3.01 9.02 -32.88
CA TRP A 144 -2.70 9.68 -31.62
C TRP A 144 -3.17 11.14 -31.55
N ASN A 145 -3.24 11.85 -32.68
CA ASN A 145 -3.62 13.27 -32.68
C ASN A 145 -5.11 13.52 -32.42
N ILE A 146 -5.94 12.48 -32.28
CA ILE A 146 -7.27 12.59 -31.64
C ILE A 146 -7.17 13.26 -30.27
N LEU A 147 -6.10 12.98 -29.51
CA LEU A 147 -5.86 13.57 -28.20
C LEU A 147 -5.49 15.07 -28.25
N SER A 148 -5.23 15.62 -29.44
CA SER A 148 -4.89 17.02 -29.66
C SER A 148 -6.02 17.86 -30.23
N LEU A 149 -7.17 17.25 -30.56
CA LEU A 149 -8.35 17.99 -31.03
C LEU A 149 -8.91 18.88 -29.92
N SER A 150 -9.58 19.99 -30.27
CA SER A 150 -10.44 20.72 -29.32
C SER A 150 -11.71 19.92 -29.01
N ILE A 151 -12.50 20.34 -28.01
CA ILE A 151 -13.76 19.66 -27.68
C ILE A 151 -14.75 19.72 -28.85
N GLU A 152 -14.80 20.86 -29.55
CA GLU A 152 -15.65 21.07 -30.72
C GLU A 152 -15.20 20.16 -31.87
N GLN A 153 -13.90 20.16 -32.18
CA GLN A 153 -13.30 19.28 -33.20
C GLN A 153 -13.50 17.80 -32.86
N LEU A 154 -13.40 17.42 -31.59
CA LEU A 154 -13.65 16.06 -31.13
C LEU A 154 -15.12 15.66 -31.33
N CYS A 155 -16.06 16.55 -31.06
CA CYS A 155 -17.48 16.29 -31.31
C CYS A 155 -17.75 16.11 -32.81
N GLU A 156 -17.20 16.95 -33.66
CA GLU A 156 -17.28 16.80 -35.13
C GLU A 156 -16.65 15.48 -35.60
N PHE A 157 -15.46 15.14 -35.09
CA PHE A 157 -14.79 13.87 -35.39
C PHE A 157 -15.68 12.66 -35.05
N ILE A 158 -16.34 12.71 -33.88
CA ILE A 158 -17.24 11.64 -33.45
C ILE A 158 -18.47 11.60 -34.34
N LEU A 159 -19.14 12.72 -34.59
CA LEU A 159 -20.45 12.77 -35.24
C LEU A 159 -20.37 12.59 -36.77
N ASP A 160 -19.44 13.27 -37.42
CA ASP A 160 -19.43 13.46 -38.88
C ASP A 160 -18.43 12.54 -39.61
N ASP A 161 -17.83 11.59 -38.90
CA ASP A 161 -16.82 10.65 -39.41
C ASP A 161 -15.62 11.34 -40.12
N LYS A 162 -15.36 12.61 -39.80
CA LYS A 162 -14.20 13.36 -40.29
C LYS A 162 -12.88 12.69 -39.90
N LYS A 163 -11.89 12.76 -40.79
CA LYS A 163 -10.53 12.28 -40.52
C LYS A 163 -9.71 13.33 -39.78
N VAL A 164 -8.70 12.88 -39.05
CA VAL A 164 -7.84 13.76 -38.23
C VAL A 164 -7.11 14.80 -39.08
N ASN A 165 -6.66 14.41 -40.27
CA ASN A 165 -6.00 15.30 -41.23
C ASN A 165 -6.91 16.38 -41.83
N GLU A 166 -8.23 16.32 -41.62
CA GLU A 166 -9.17 17.36 -42.03
C GLU A 166 -9.27 18.51 -41.01
N PHE A 167 -8.71 18.33 -39.80
CA PHE A 167 -8.69 19.35 -38.76
C PHE A 167 -7.38 20.13 -38.76
N THR A 168 -7.48 21.43 -38.53
CA THR A 168 -6.31 22.27 -38.19
C THR A 168 -5.95 22.06 -36.74
N ILE A 169 -4.91 21.25 -36.48
CA ILE A 169 -4.40 20.99 -35.13
C ILE A 169 -3.25 21.96 -34.84
N ALA A 170 -3.50 22.94 -33.96
CA ALA A 170 -2.53 23.99 -33.65
C ALA A 170 -1.22 23.44 -33.05
N LYS A 171 -1.32 22.36 -32.25
CA LYS A 171 -0.18 21.71 -31.60
C LYS A 171 -0.34 20.19 -31.66
N PRO A 172 0.11 19.55 -32.74
CA PRO A 172 0.10 18.09 -32.83
C PRO A 172 1.02 17.50 -31.77
N ILE A 173 0.66 16.31 -31.30
CA ILE A 173 1.42 15.60 -30.27
C ILE A 173 2.66 14.95 -30.88
N SER A 174 3.76 14.94 -30.14
CA SER A 174 4.91 14.11 -30.49
C SER A 174 4.52 12.63 -30.33
N LEU A 175 4.91 11.82 -31.31
CA LEU A 175 4.56 10.40 -31.36
C LEU A 175 5.58 9.59 -30.56
N ASP A 176 5.51 9.72 -29.25
CA ASP A 176 6.30 8.94 -28.31
C ASP A 176 5.52 8.68 -27.01
N PRO A 177 5.82 7.59 -26.27
CA PRO A 177 5.06 7.22 -25.08
C PRO A 177 4.91 8.32 -24.03
N ILE A 178 5.95 9.15 -23.84
CA ILE A 178 5.96 10.19 -22.79
C ILE A 178 5.02 11.32 -23.20
N SER A 179 5.13 11.80 -24.44
CA SER A 179 4.27 12.86 -24.95
C SER A 179 2.80 12.48 -24.90
N ILE A 180 2.45 11.26 -25.34
CA ILE A 180 1.08 10.72 -25.24
C ILE A 180 0.60 10.69 -23.79
N LEU A 181 1.43 10.19 -22.87
CA LEU A 181 1.10 10.12 -21.45
C LEU A 181 0.84 11.51 -20.86
N CYS A 182 1.71 12.48 -21.15
CA CYS A 182 1.55 13.86 -20.68
C CYS A 182 0.27 14.50 -21.23
N GLN A 183 -0.11 14.25 -22.49
CA GLN A 183 -1.36 14.77 -23.03
C GLN A 183 -2.58 14.15 -22.34
N LEU A 184 -2.55 12.85 -22.05
CA LEU A 184 -3.62 12.20 -21.28
C LEU A 184 -3.73 12.78 -19.87
N GLU A 185 -2.61 13.10 -19.22
CA GLU A 185 -2.60 13.81 -17.93
C GLU A 185 -3.21 15.21 -18.05
N ILE A 186 -2.89 15.98 -19.10
CA ILE A 186 -3.51 17.28 -19.36
C ILE A 186 -5.03 17.14 -19.50
N ILE A 187 -5.50 16.21 -20.34
CA ILE A 187 -6.92 15.95 -20.57
C ILE A 187 -7.61 15.50 -19.26
N SER A 188 -6.95 14.71 -18.43
CA SER A 188 -7.52 14.24 -17.15
C SER A 188 -7.82 15.36 -16.16
N ASN A 189 -7.14 16.50 -16.30
CA ASN A 189 -7.33 17.68 -15.45
C ASN A 189 -8.41 18.65 -15.99
N PHE A 190 -9.02 18.36 -17.14
CA PHE A 190 -10.09 19.20 -17.67
C PHE A 190 -11.34 19.12 -16.79
N LYS A 191 -11.98 20.27 -16.59
CA LYS A 191 -13.21 20.35 -15.82
C LYS A 191 -14.34 19.61 -16.56
N PRO A 192 -15.23 18.91 -15.84
CA PRO A 192 -16.44 18.37 -16.44
C PRO A 192 -17.27 19.46 -17.12
N LEU A 193 -17.89 19.11 -18.24
CA LEU A 193 -18.66 20.02 -19.08
C LEU A 193 -20.17 19.79 -18.90
N THR A 194 -20.97 20.80 -19.24
CA THR A 194 -22.43 20.64 -19.34
C THR A 194 -22.74 19.70 -20.51
N CYS A 195 -23.62 18.72 -20.28
CA CYS A 195 -23.98 17.72 -21.28
C CYS A 195 -25.13 18.20 -22.18
N GLU A 196 -24.82 19.11 -23.09
CA GLU A 196 -25.79 19.76 -23.99
C GLU A 196 -25.28 19.83 -25.44
N GLY A 197 -26.18 20.10 -26.39
CA GLY A 197 -25.85 20.30 -27.80
C GLY A 197 -25.02 19.18 -28.41
N PHE A 198 -23.94 19.55 -29.13
CA PHE A 198 -23.04 18.61 -29.80
C PHE A 198 -22.34 17.64 -28.84
N ILE A 199 -22.04 18.08 -27.60
CA ILE A 199 -21.39 17.22 -26.60
C ILE A 199 -22.31 16.05 -26.25
N LYS A 200 -23.60 16.32 -26.04
CA LYS A 200 -24.59 15.29 -25.72
C LYS A 200 -24.71 14.29 -26.88
N LEU A 201 -24.88 14.77 -28.10
CA LEU A 201 -25.02 13.92 -29.29
C LEU A 201 -23.78 13.03 -29.51
N ALA A 202 -22.58 13.61 -29.39
CA ALA A 202 -21.34 12.86 -29.52
C ALA A 202 -21.20 11.79 -28.41
N SER A 203 -21.57 12.14 -27.19
CA SER A 203 -21.58 11.22 -26.05
C SER A 203 -22.58 10.07 -26.23
N GLU A 204 -23.77 10.34 -26.79
CA GLU A 204 -24.76 9.32 -27.14
C GLU A 204 -24.23 8.37 -28.23
N LYS A 205 -23.57 8.89 -29.28
CA LYS A 205 -22.94 8.07 -30.34
C LYS A 205 -21.88 7.13 -29.76
N LEU A 206 -21.04 7.63 -28.84
CA LEU A 206 -20.05 6.80 -28.14
C LEU A 206 -20.69 5.77 -27.22
N SER A 207 -21.77 6.12 -26.51
CA SER A 207 -22.51 5.20 -25.64
C SER A 207 -23.13 4.04 -26.42
N ASN A 208 -23.65 4.33 -27.63
CA ASN A 208 -24.18 3.31 -28.53
C ASN A 208 -23.08 2.40 -29.11
N SER A 209 -21.87 2.95 -29.31
CA SER A 209 -20.73 2.19 -29.83
C SER A 209 -20.04 1.35 -28.76
N PHE A 210 -20.06 1.81 -27.50
CA PHE A 210 -19.29 1.23 -26.41
C PHE A 210 -20.08 1.18 -25.10
N SER A 211 -20.60 -0.01 -24.77
CA SER A 211 -21.37 -0.23 -23.53
C SER A 211 -20.59 0.03 -22.23
N GLU A 212 -19.26 -0.03 -22.27
CA GLU A 212 -18.39 0.25 -21.12
C GLU A 212 -18.13 1.74 -20.90
N TYR A 213 -18.52 2.61 -21.84
CA TYR A 213 -18.32 4.06 -21.74
C TYR A 213 -19.16 4.67 -20.61
N LYS A 214 -18.52 5.45 -19.75
CA LYS A 214 -19.10 6.12 -18.58
C LYS A 214 -18.95 7.62 -18.73
N PRO A 215 -19.90 8.28 -19.42
CA PRO A 215 -19.77 9.69 -19.79
C PRO A 215 -19.90 10.66 -18.62
N LEU A 216 -20.65 10.31 -17.57
CA LEU A 216 -21.11 11.29 -16.59
C LEU A 216 -20.47 11.08 -15.21
N ASN A 217 -20.27 12.18 -14.50
CA ASN A 217 -19.94 12.16 -13.07
C ASN A 217 -21.22 12.06 -12.20
N SER A 218 -21.05 12.03 -10.88
CA SER A 218 -22.17 11.97 -9.92
C SER A 218 -23.12 13.17 -9.96
N LYS A 219 -22.74 14.27 -10.61
CA LYS A 219 -23.55 15.48 -10.81
C LYS A 219 -24.21 15.53 -12.19
N GLY A 220 -24.07 14.49 -13.02
CA GLY A 220 -24.60 14.45 -14.39
C GLY A 220 -23.82 15.30 -15.39
N LEU A 221 -22.61 15.76 -15.06
CA LEU A 221 -21.75 16.52 -15.97
C LEU A 221 -20.91 15.56 -16.83
N GLN A 222 -20.68 15.96 -18.08
CA GLN A 222 -19.87 15.20 -19.03
C GLN A 222 -18.39 15.22 -18.62
N LEU A 223 -17.82 14.03 -18.44
CA LEU A 223 -16.40 13.82 -18.21
C LEU A 223 -15.66 13.87 -19.55
N VAL A 224 -14.58 14.65 -19.58
CA VAL A 224 -13.84 14.90 -20.82
C VAL A 224 -12.90 13.74 -21.16
N LEU A 225 -12.15 13.22 -20.17
CA LEU A 225 -11.21 12.12 -20.38
C LEU A 225 -11.87 10.85 -20.97
N PRO A 226 -13.01 10.35 -20.44
CA PRO A 226 -13.72 9.24 -21.07
C PRO A 226 -14.08 9.49 -22.54
N MET A 227 -14.43 10.73 -22.91
CA MET A 227 -14.80 11.09 -24.27
C MET A 227 -13.61 10.96 -25.23
N TYR A 228 -12.44 11.52 -24.86
CA TYR A 228 -11.21 11.35 -25.65
C TYR A 228 -10.77 9.89 -25.73
N CYS A 229 -10.79 9.17 -24.61
CA CYS A 229 -10.42 7.76 -24.59
C CYS A 229 -11.33 6.93 -25.49
N SER A 230 -12.65 7.11 -25.43
CA SER A 230 -13.59 6.39 -26.29
C SER A 230 -13.47 6.80 -27.76
N ALA A 231 -13.19 8.07 -28.06
CA ALA A 231 -12.90 8.53 -29.41
C ALA A 231 -11.61 7.89 -29.97
N LEU A 232 -10.59 7.65 -29.15
CA LEU A 232 -9.39 6.93 -29.55
C LEU A 232 -9.70 5.46 -29.92
N TYR A 233 -10.60 4.81 -29.18
CA TYR A 233 -11.09 3.47 -29.54
C TYR A 233 -11.90 3.47 -30.84
N LEU A 234 -12.75 4.49 -31.06
CA LEU A 234 -13.46 4.67 -32.32
C LEU A 234 -12.48 4.86 -33.49
N GLN A 235 -11.42 5.65 -33.29
CA GLN A 235 -10.38 5.84 -34.30
C GLN A 235 -9.61 4.56 -34.59
N MET A 236 -9.31 3.74 -33.57
CA MET A 236 -8.72 2.41 -33.77
C MET A 236 -9.58 1.56 -34.70
N GLN A 237 -10.90 1.49 -34.47
CA GLN A 237 -11.82 0.72 -35.32
C GLN A 237 -11.84 1.24 -36.76
N ARG A 238 -11.99 2.57 -36.93
CA ARG A 238 -12.01 3.22 -38.25
C ARG A 238 -10.72 2.97 -39.05
N LEU A 239 -9.56 3.03 -38.39
CA LEU A 239 -8.26 2.81 -39.02
C LEU A 239 -8.04 1.34 -39.41
N GLU A 240 -8.40 0.40 -38.54
CA GLU A 240 -8.30 -1.04 -38.83
C GLU A 240 -9.19 -1.43 -40.03
N GLU A 241 -10.43 -0.95 -40.06
CA GLU A 241 -11.35 -1.18 -41.18
C GLU A 241 -10.89 -0.48 -42.47
N GLY A 242 -10.53 0.81 -42.38
CA GLY A 242 -10.21 1.63 -43.55
C GLY A 242 -8.90 1.27 -44.25
N MET A 243 -7.90 0.77 -43.51
CA MET A 243 -6.61 0.35 -44.09
C MET A 243 -6.44 -1.16 -44.18
N ASN A 244 -7.41 -1.94 -43.68
CA ASN A 244 -7.30 -3.40 -43.56
C ASN A 244 -6.02 -3.83 -42.82
N ILE A 245 -5.77 -3.20 -41.66
CA ILE A 245 -4.63 -3.50 -40.78
C ILE A 245 -5.10 -3.98 -39.42
N ILE A 246 -4.18 -4.58 -38.66
CA ILE A 246 -4.39 -4.86 -37.24
C ILE A 246 -3.43 -3.99 -36.43
N MET A 247 -3.98 -3.10 -35.60
CA MET A 247 -3.16 -2.25 -34.74
C MET A 247 -2.59 -3.07 -33.56
N PRO A 248 -1.42 -2.68 -33.02
CA PRO A 248 -0.88 -3.31 -31.82
C PRO A 248 -1.86 -3.20 -30.64
N LYS A 249 -2.36 -4.34 -30.17
CA LYS A 249 -3.34 -4.45 -29.09
C LYS A 249 -2.74 -5.14 -27.87
N SER A 250 -3.28 -4.80 -26.70
CA SER A 250 -3.07 -5.57 -25.48
C SER A 250 -3.67 -6.97 -25.62
N ALA A 251 -3.31 -7.89 -24.71
CA ALA A 251 -3.80 -9.28 -24.73
C ALA A 251 -5.34 -9.42 -24.73
N ARG A 252 -6.07 -8.39 -24.30
CA ARG A 252 -7.55 -8.37 -24.30
C ARG A 252 -8.15 -7.60 -25.51
N GLY A 253 -7.33 -7.26 -26.51
CA GLY A 253 -7.77 -6.58 -27.73
C GLY A 253 -7.93 -5.07 -27.63
N GLY A 254 -7.65 -4.45 -26.47
CA GLY A 254 -7.72 -3.00 -26.26
C GLY A 254 -6.37 -2.29 -26.36
N ILE A 255 -6.37 -0.97 -26.18
CA ILE A 255 -5.15 -0.14 -26.18
C ILE A 255 -4.43 -0.32 -24.84
N SER A 256 -3.14 -0.67 -24.87
CA SER A 256 -2.36 -0.93 -23.64
C SER A 256 -2.37 0.27 -22.69
N GLY A 257 -2.92 0.06 -21.49
CA GLY A 257 -2.99 1.09 -20.44
C GLY A 257 -4.04 2.17 -20.63
N ILE A 258 -4.84 2.13 -21.70
CA ILE A 258 -5.91 3.11 -21.96
C ILE A 258 -7.22 2.33 -22.08
N SER A 259 -8.13 2.53 -21.13
CA SER A 259 -9.51 2.06 -21.19
C SER A 259 -10.39 3.07 -21.90
N LYS A 260 -11.65 2.73 -22.19
CA LYS A 260 -12.63 3.68 -22.75
C LYS A 260 -12.99 4.84 -21.81
N ASN A 261 -12.59 4.77 -20.54
CA ASN A 261 -12.94 5.75 -19.50
C ASN A 261 -11.74 6.51 -18.91
N GLY A 262 -10.52 6.23 -19.36
CA GLY A 262 -9.31 6.79 -18.78
C GLY A 262 -8.12 5.87 -18.96
N PHE A 263 -7.00 6.23 -18.34
CA PHE A 263 -5.72 5.55 -18.53
C PHE A 263 -5.06 5.21 -17.19
N THR A 264 -4.13 4.26 -17.23
CA THR A 264 -3.29 3.88 -16.09
C THR A 264 -1.82 4.05 -16.50
N PRO A 265 -1.10 5.07 -15.98
CA PRO A 265 0.26 5.41 -16.40
C PRO A 265 1.22 4.22 -16.41
N LYS A 266 1.29 3.47 -15.29
CA LYS A 266 2.13 2.28 -15.19
C LYS A 266 1.82 1.20 -16.24
N ASP A 267 0.56 1.01 -16.60
CA ASP A 267 0.15 -0.04 -17.54
C ASP A 267 0.43 0.39 -18.98
N MET A 268 0.25 1.67 -19.28
CA MET A 268 0.61 2.25 -20.58
C MET A 268 2.13 2.19 -20.78
N MET A 269 2.90 2.69 -19.80
CA MET A 269 4.35 2.70 -19.89
C MET A 269 4.92 1.29 -19.95
N ASN A 270 4.36 0.33 -19.21
CA ASN A 270 4.79 -1.08 -19.26
C ASN A 270 4.81 -1.66 -20.69
N ALA A 271 3.87 -1.29 -21.54
CA ALA A 271 3.85 -1.74 -22.93
C ALA A 271 5.00 -1.14 -23.77
N TYR A 272 5.49 0.04 -23.38
CA TYR A 272 6.43 0.83 -24.15
C TYR A 272 7.76 1.10 -23.43
N VAL A 273 8.13 0.26 -22.45
CA VAL A 273 9.46 0.26 -21.82
C VAL A 273 10.11 -1.11 -21.88
N THR A 274 11.42 -1.18 -21.62
CA THR A 274 12.18 -2.44 -21.69
C THR A 274 12.10 -3.29 -20.42
N ASN A 275 11.94 -2.70 -19.23
CA ASN A 275 12.04 -3.42 -17.95
C ASN A 275 10.74 -3.36 -17.12
N GLY A 276 9.62 -3.07 -17.78
CA GLY A 276 8.28 -3.10 -17.23
C GLY A 276 7.98 -2.09 -16.12
N LYS A 277 7.10 -2.48 -15.20
CA LYS A 277 6.59 -1.62 -14.13
C LYS A 277 7.55 -1.50 -12.96
N LYS A 278 7.60 -0.33 -12.34
CA LYS A 278 8.43 -0.10 -11.16
C LYS A 278 7.75 -0.64 -9.90
N LEU A 279 8.49 -1.40 -9.09
CA LEU A 279 8.02 -1.82 -7.77
C LEU A 279 8.08 -0.68 -6.75
N SER A 280 7.06 -0.60 -5.90
CA SER A 280 7.07 0.23 -4.70
C SER A 280 7.75 -0.54 -3.57
N TYR A 281 9.01 -0.20 -3.30
CA TYR A 281 9.84 -0.89 -2.31
C TYR A 281 9.47 -0.59 -0.85
N GLY A 282 8.62 0.40 -0.61
CA GLY A 282 8.32 0.88 0.72
C GLY A 282 7.83 2.33 0.74
N SER A 283 7.54 2.79 1.94
CA SER A 283 7.10 4.16 2.20
C SER A 283 7.52 4.61 3.61
N PRO A 284 7.67 5.92 3.84
CA PRO A 284 7.77 6.43 5.20
C PRO A 284 6.51 6.08 5.99
N TYR A 285 6.67 5.67 7.25
CA TYR A 285 5.56 5.38 8.15
C TYR A 285 5.03 6.67 8.76
N ILE A 286 4.03 7.25 8.09
CA ILE A 286 3.36 8.48 8.48
C ILE A 286 1.86 8.25 8.36
N TYR A 287 1.15 8.41 9.47
CA TYR A 287 -0.30 8.44 9.51
C TYR A 287 -0.77 9.87 9.73
N THR A 288 -1.53 10.43 8.79
CA THR A 288 -2.12 11.76 8.96
C THR A 288 -3.52 11.60 9.54
N ASP A 289 -3.70 12.06 10.78
CA ASP A 289 -5.00 12.08 11.40
C ASP A 289 -5.88 13.16 10.74
N LYS A 290 -7.00 12.76 10.13
CA LYS A 290 -7.86 13.71 9.39
C LYS A 290 -8.68 14.59 10.33
N GLU A 291 -8.96 14.12 11.55
CA GLU A 291 -9.72 14.87 12.55
C GLU A 291 -8.82 15.97 13.15
N ASP A 292 -7.64 15.58 13.62
CA ASP A 292 -6.70 16.50 14.28
C ASP A 292 -5.79 17.27 13.29
N ARG A 293 -5.74 16.85 12.02
CA ARG A 293 -4.79 17.32 11.00
C ARG A 293 -3.32 17.24 11.46
N LEU A 294 -3.01 16.21 12.24
CA LEU A 294 -1.67 15.98 12.80
C LEU A 294 -1.09 14.67 12.25
N ASP A 295 0.19 14.75 11.88
CA ASP A 295 0.95 13.56 11.51
C ASP A 295 1.41 12.80 12.76
N LYS A 296 1.19 11.49 12.74
CA LYS A 296 1.61 10.53 13.77
C LYS A 296 2.64 9.58 13.14
N TRP A 297 3.71 9.33 13.88
CA TRP A 297 4.88 8.57 13.41
C TRP A 297 5.11 7.32 14.26
N LEU A 298 6.17 6.56 13.97
CA LEU A 298 6.54 5.44 14.83
C LEU A 298 6.87 5.95 16.24
N THR A 299 6.31 5.31 17.26
CA THR A 299 6.72 5.55 18.65
C THR A 299 7.83 4.56 19.03
N LYS A 300 8.91 5.08 19.59
CA LYS A 300 10.05 4.31 20.10
C LYS A 300 10.25 4.62 21.58
N ALA A 301 10.44 3.60 22.41
CA ALA A 301 10.63 3.74 23.84
C ALA A 301 11.97 3.17 24.31
N ASN A 302 12.59 3.86 25.26
CA ASN A 302 13.71 3.40 26.08
C ASN A 302 13.27 3.42 27.55
N GLY A 303 13.61 2.43 28.34
CA GLY A 303 13.23 2.41 29.74
C GLY A 303 13.46 1.09 30.43
N GLN A 304 12.63 0.83 31.43
CA GLN A 304 12.71 -0.35 32.26
C GLN A 304 11.34 -1.02 32.35
N LEU A 305 11.34 -2.34 32.31
CA LEU A 305 10.19 -3.19 32.60
C LEU A 305 10.51 -3.97 33.87
N GLU A 306 9.71 -3.77 34.91
CA GLU A 306 9.76 -4.57 36.13
C GLU A 306 8.64 -5.62 36.06
N ILE A 307 9.00 -6.89 36.21
CA ILE A 307 8.06 -8.00 36.29
C ILE A 307 8.12 -8.54 37.72
N THR A 308 6.97 -8.62 38.37
CA THR A 308 6.83 -9.12 39.74
C THR A 308 6.05 -10.43 39.70
N LEU A 309 6.53 -11.44 40.40
CA LEU A 309 5.90 -12.74 40.55
C LEU A 309 5.66 -13.01 42.03
N ASP A 310 4.40 -13.14 42.43
CA ASP A 310 3.98 -13.51 43.79
C ASP A 310 4.12 -15.03 43.94
N ILE A 311 5.33 -15.49 44.28
CA ILE A 311 5.70 -16.90 44.40
C ILE A 311 6.65 -17.10 45.58
N ASP A 312 6.57 -18.26 46.23
CA ASP A 312 7.46 -18.58 47.34
C ASP A 312 8.94 -18.64 46.91
N THR A 313 9.84 -18.47 47.88
CA THR A 313 11.29 -18.42 47.65
C THR A 313 11.82 -19.64 46.89
N LYS A 314 11.29 -20.85 47.15
CA LYS A 314 11.77 -22.07 46.50
C LYS A 314 11.41 -22.08 45.02
N ARG A 315 10.18 -21.68 44.67
CA ARG A 315 9.77 -21.50 43.26
C ARG A 315 10.57 -20.39 42.57
N ALA A 316 10.88 -19.30 43.28
CA ALA A 316 11.68 -18.21 42.75
C ALA A 316 13.12 -18.67 42.44
N GLU A 317 13.74 -19.46 43.32
CA GLU A 317 15.06 -20.08 43.11
C GLU A 317 15.06 -21.05 41.91
N GLU A 318 14.02 -21.88 41.78
CA GLU A 318 13.84 -22.78 40.64
C GLU A 318 13.77 -22.01 39.31
N LEU A 319 12.92 -20.98 39.25
CA LEU A 319 12.79 -20.15 38.05
C LEU A 319 14.11 -19.44 37.71
N LYS A 320 14.83 -18.91 38.70
CA LYS A 320 16.15 -18.30 38.48
C LYS A 320 17.13 -19.33 37.91
N GLN A 321 17.16 -20.55 38.46
CA GLN A 321 18.02 -21.61 37.95
C GLN A 321 17.68 -22.00 36.50
N LEU A 322 16.39 -22.04 36.14
CA LEU A 322 15.95 -22.27 34.77
C LEU A 322 16.45 -21.17 33.81
N ILE A 323 16.38 -19.90 34.22
CA ILE A 323 16.88 -18.77 33.44
C ILE A 323 18.41 -18.86 33.28
N ASP A 324 19.14 -19.12 34.37
CA ASP A 324 20.60 -19.24 34.35
C ASP A 324 21.04 -20.41 33.44
N ASN A 325 20.34 -21.54 33.50
CA ASN A 325 20.60 -22.71 32.65
C ASN A 325 20.31 -22.45 31.17
N ALA A 326 19.26 -21.67 30.87
CA ALA A 326 18.89 -21.32 29.50
C ALA A 326 19.89 -20.33 28.86
N GLY A 327 20.58 -19.52 29.68
CA GLY A 327 21.69 -18.66 29.23
C GLY A 327 21.28 -17.56 28.24
N VAL A 328 20.06 -17.03 28.37
CA VAL A 328 19.51 -16.02 27.46
C VAL A 328 19.98 -14.63 27.87
N SER A 329 20.84 -14.01 27.06
CA SER A 329 21.54 -12.78 27.43
C SER A 329 20.92 -11.49 26.89
N SER A 330 20.46 -11.47 25.64
CA SER A 330 19.82 -10.31 25.02
C SER A 330 18.68 -10.71 24.08
N PHE A 331 17.66 -9.86 24.01
CA PHE A 331 16.45 -10.10 23.22
C PHE A 331 15.79 -8.78 22.82
N TYR A 332 14.69 -8.86 22.05
CA TYR A 332 13.86 -7.70 21.73
C TYR A 332 12.65 -7.64 22.65
N LEU A 333 12.29 -6.44 23.12
CA LEU A 333 11.04 -6.22 23.85
C LEU A 333 9.95 -5.73 22.89
N GLY A 334 8.99 -6.62 22.60
CA GLY A 334 7.95 -6.40 21.61
C GLY A 334 8.47 -6.50 20.18
N LYS A 335 8.93 -5.39 19.59
CA LYS A 335 9.44 -5.34 18.21
C LYS A 335 10.70 -4.49 18.11
N LYS A 336 11.77 -5.09 17.56
CA LYS A 336 13.10 -4.48 17.40
C LYS A 336 13.61 -3.87 18.73
N GLY A 337 14.75 -3.20 18.69
CA GLY A 337 15.41 -2.64 19.88
C GLY A 337 16.42 -3.58 20.49
N LEU A 338 16.76 -3.37 21.75
CA LEU A 338 17.63 -4.22 22.56
C LEU A 338 17.02 -4.26 23.97
N ALA A 339 16.96 -5.44 24.57
CA ALA A 339 16.55 -5.62 25.94
C ALA A 339 17.40 -6.71 26.60
N TYR A 340 17.67 -6.55 27.89
CA TYR A 340 18.44 -7.48 28.70
C TYR A 340 17.98 -7.44 30.15
N VAL A 341 18.16 -8.55 30.86
CA VAL A 341 17.89 -8.63 32.30
C VAL A 341 19.05 -7.95 33.02
N VAL A 342 18.73 -6.96 33.85
CA VAL A 342 19.71 -6.23 34.67
C VAL A 342 19.87 -6.90 36.02
N ASP A 343 18.76 -7.34 36.60
CA ASP A 343 18.73 -7.82 37.97
C ASP A 343 17.56 -8.80 38.16
N ILE A 344 17.78 -9.81 39.01
CA ILE A 344 16.77 -10.77 39.45
C ILE A 344 16.82 -10.80 40.97
N ARG A 345 15.74 -10.35 41.62
CA ARG A 345 15.62 -10.28 43.07
C ARG A 345 14.68 -11.36 43.56
N LEU A 346 15.10 -12.09 44.59
CA LEU A 346 14.34 -13.15 45.22
C LEU A 346 13.86 -12.67 46.61
N LYS A 347 13.12 -11.56 46.71
CA LYS A 347 12.56 -11.01 47.96
C LYS A 347 11.38 -10.09 47.75
#